data_AF-A0A954QDD7-F1
#
_entry.id   AF-A0A954QDD7-F1
#
_cell.length_a   1.000
_cell.length_b   1.000
_cell.length_c   1.000
_cell.angle_alpha   90.00
_cell.angle_beta   90.00
_cell.angle_gamma   90.00
#
_symmetry.space_group_name_H-M   'P 1'
#
loop_
_entity.id
_entity.type
_entity.pdbx_description
1 polymer ?
#
loop_
_entity_poly.entity_id
_entity_poly.type
_entity_poly.pdbx_seq_one_letter_code
_entity_poly.pdbx_strand_id
1 'polypeptide(L)'
;MTRWTWMPVLLAVMSLSCSPRFRSGIPDADADSSDWIRVSDSSQDIASAKRLSKSQDRDADGPLNRPESIWYVDQATEELLTKNRETVIPKLVAVIESPTRNSKERARAASLLVRLRDRRGSDALATQLGSPISDECVSALREIPRLHSVLPDSQPHFDFLLEHASITDLLIQQLDHSDPEVVKAAIQANGMANTPQHIQKFRVLIRRGGNQSSARLAYWLARNGEASVVIGDIEQFCREGMSEKDVSNVAGALNHLAEKGDDSVRRRVVLLIREYYERGDIDHAKYESSSGWQLMSIIADYADLELVDWLKSRLPDTEPIRRGKIYKALTRLEADGWKPMVLEALHPNETVVDASQALADKFRGTEDAQIVDALTSRLSGKESEQITSAICSALITVGGERARLTVEKHLDQVDPWTRMDLIWQLRGITLERVEPIIIETGVLTDAEVELAFAKADRSKEPQSLFLGLLADANRLLAFDVETGTLPCRHDQLLLSFAGISNGLFQPSDVSEAWHQQYEDDFEADYTLRFVVDGRYYEGRLRNHGDWYDVERLVAIANRALADSRHGERFLPLYSGGQVAFFTFGVPERFEQLATAIALPLENDPDRAMKEGKEFERQVLEKYGGSGAVVK
;
A
#
# COMPACT_ATOMS: atom_id res chain seq x y z
N MET A 1 16.78 4.04 -2.65
CA MET A 1 16.59 4.33 -1.22
C MET A 1 15.21 4.96 -1.06
N THR A 2 14.18 4.14 -0.90
CA THR A 2 12.78 4.55 -0.84
C THR A 2 12.21 4.03 0.48
N ARG A 3 11.71 4.95 1.33
CA ARG A 3 11.05 4.60 2.59
C ARG A 3 9.66 4.05 2.27
N TRP A 4 9.45 2.77 2.54
CA TRP A 4 8.12 2.16 2.62
C TRP A 4 7.37 2.76 3.81
N THR A 5 6.54 3.77 3.58
CA THR A 5 5.55 4.23 4.55
C THR A 5 4.35 3.29 4.48
N TRP A 6 4.28 2.36 5.42
CA TRP A 6 3.12 1.50 5.64
C TRP A 6 1.90 2.38 5.96
N MET A 7 0.87 2.34 5.13
CA MET A 7 -0.46 2.81 5.54
C MET A 7 -1.05 1.74 6.47
N PRO A 8 -1.68 2.11 7.60
CA PRO A 8 -2.41 1.15 8.42
C PRO A 8 -3.61 0.65 7.62
N VAL A 9 -3.59 -0.64 7.24
CA VAL A 9 -4.75 -1.36 6.72
C VAL A 9 -5.70 -1.59 7.90
N LEU A 10 -6.89 -0.98 7.84
CA LEU A 10 -7.95 -1.18 8.82
C LEU A 10 -8.65 -2.52 8.50
N LEU A 11 -8.27 -3.55 9.24
CA LEU A 11 -8.96 -4.85 9.23
C LEU A 11 -10.17 -4.82 10.15
N ALA A 12 -11.30 -5.33 9.67
CA ALA A 12 -12.41 -5.77 10.49
C ALA A 12 -12.70 -7.23 10.15
N VAL A 13 -12.39 -8.18 11.05
CA VAL A 13 -12.76 -9.61 10.89
C VAL A 13 -13.07 -10.27 12.25
N MET A 14 -14.06 -11.18 12.24
CA MET A 14 -14.50 -12.01 13.36
C MET A 14 -13.88 -13.43 13.36
N SER A 15 -13.60 -13.87 14.58
CA SER A 15 -13.34 -15.23 15.12
C SER A 15 -13.67 -16.47 14.26
N LEU A 16 -12.62 -17.27 13.99
CA LEU A 16 -12.68 -18.73 13.95
C LEU A 16 -11.61 -19.31 14.88
N SER A 17 -12.04 -20.18 15.79
CA SER A 17 -11.23 -20.70 16.89
C SER A 17 -10.51 -22.02 16.56
N CYS A 18 -9.42 -22.25 17.30
CA CYS A 18 -8.53 -23.42 17.37
C CYS A 18 -7.41 -23.47 16.31
N SER A 19 -6.22 -22.96 16.66
CA SER A 19 -4.94 -23.33 16.05
C SER A 19 -4.71 -24.85 16.19
N PRO A 20 -4.64 -25.62 15.10
CA PRO A 20 -4.09 -26.96 15.13
C PRO A 20 -2.58 -26.84 15.42
N ARG A 21 -2.01 -27.82 16.11
CA ARG A 21 -0.55 -28.01 16.07
C ARG A 21 -0.12 -28.02 14.61
N PHE A 22 0.82 -27.17 14.25
CA PHE A 22 1.46 -27.16 12.93
C PHE A 22 1.93 -28.59 12.62
N ARG A 23 1.16 -29.29 11.79
CA ARG A 23 1.63 -30.44 11.02
C ARG A 23 1.82 -29.84 9.64
N SER A 24 3.01 -30.00 9.07
CA SER A 24 3.39 -29.55 7.75
C SER A 24 2.39 -30.06 6.71
N GLY A 25 1.28 -29.32 6.56
CA GLY A 25 0.31 -29.44 5.49
C GLY A 25 0.67 -28.45 4.39
N ILE A 26 1.97 -28.18 4.21
CA ILE A 26 2.49 -27.60 2.97
C ILE A 26 1.84 -28.46 1.88
N PRO A 27 1.08 -27.88 0.95
CA PRO A 27 0.33 -28.65 -0.03
C PRO A 27 1.27 -29.68 -0.65
N ASP A 28 1.14 -30.92 -0.21
CA ASP A 28 2.04 -31.97 -0.64
C ASP A 28 1.76 -32.13 -2.12
N ALA A 29 2.81 -32.12 -2.94
CA ALA A 29 2.70 -32.12 -4.40
C ALA A 29 1.92 -33.34 -4.97
N ASP A 30 1.57 -34.29 -4.10
CA ASP A 30 0.95 -35.58 -4.39
C ASP A 30 -0.53 -35.69 -3.96
N ALA A 31 -1.15 -34.64 -3.39
CA ALA A 31 -2.58 -34.64 -3.11
C ALA A 31 -3.40 -34.35 -4.40
N ASP A 32 -3.93 -35.41 -5.03
CA ASP A 32 -4.96 -35.41 -6.10
C ASP A 32 -4.80 -34.33 -7.20
N SER A 33 -3.56 -34.00 -7.55
CA SER A 33 -3.22 -32.95 -8.52
C SER A 33 -3.38 -33.40 -9.98
N SER A 34 -3.65 -34.69 -10.22
CA SER A 34 -3.70 -35.28 -11.56
C SER A 34 -4.79 -34.68 -12.46
N ASP A 35 -5.83 -34.11 -11.86
CA ASP A 35 -7.00 -33.64 -12.61
C ASP A 35 -6.85 -32.21 -13.15
N TRP A 36 -5.90 -31.43 -12.62
CA TRP A 36 -5.74 -30.01 -12.96
C TRP A 36 -4.30 -29.59 -13.30
N ILE A 37 -3.29 -30.38 -12.93
CA ILE A 37 -1.89 -30.21 -13.39
C ILE A 37 -1.56 -31.28 -14.42
N ARG A 38 -1.01 -30.85 -15.56
CA ARG A 38 -0.36 -31.72 -16.54
C ARG A 38 1.14 -31.43 -16.56
N VAL A 39 1.95 -32.45 -16.29
CA VAL A 39 3.41 -32.42 -16.41
C VAL A 39 3.84 -33.28 -17.59
N SER A 40 4.78 -32.81 -18.41
CA SER A 40 5.20 -33.52 -19.62
C SER A 40 6.66 -33.26 -19.97
N ASP A 41 7.37 -34.31 -20.38
CA ASP A 41 8.72 -34.22 -20.96
C ASP A 41 8.68 -34.21 -22.50
N SER A 42 7.47 -34.12 -23.08
CA SER A 42 7.28 -34.14 -24.54
C SER A 42 7.86 -32.89 -25.19
N SER A 43 8.79 -33.10 -26.13
CA SER A 43 9.32 -32.04 -26.99
C SER A 43 8.23 -31.26 -27.73
N GLN A 44 7.09 -31.88 -28.04
CA GLN A 44 5.95 -31.21 -28.66
C GLN A 44 5.25 -30.24 -27.71
N ASP A 45 5.07 -30.63 -26.45
CA ASP A 45 4.44 -29.77 -25.44
C ASP A 45 5.35 -28.58 -25.11
N ILE A 46 6.65 -28.81 -24.93
CA ILE A 46 7.66 -27.76 -24.72
C ILE A 46 7.70 -26.79 -25.92
N ALA A 47 7.73 -27.31 -27.14
CA ALA A 47 7.67 -26.48 -28.35
C ALA A 47 6.33 -25.73 -28.48
N SER A 48 5.24 -26.27 -27.92
CA SER A 48 3.95 -25.59 -27.86
C SER A 48 3.97 -24.43 -26.87
N ALA A 49 4.44 -24.64 -25.63
CA ALA A 49 4.66 -23.58 -24.65
C ALA A 49 5.47 -22.43 -25.25
N LYS A 50 6.60 -22.73 -25.89
CA LYS A 50 7.44 -21.73 -26.55
C LYS A 50 6.77 -20.96 -27.69
N ARG A 51 5.82 -21.58 -28.38
CA ARG A 51 5.02 -20.88 -29.41
C ARG A 51 3.97 -19.99 -28.78
N LEU A 52 3.30 -20.46 -27.72
CA LEU A 52 2.27 -19.73 -27.00
C LEU A 52 2.86 -18.53 -26.25
N SER A 53 3.95 -18.71 -25.52
CA SER A 53 4.68 -17.62 -24.84
C SER A 53 5.09 -16.51 -25.80
N LYS A 54 5.61 -16.87 -26.97
CA LYS A 54 5.93 -15.92 -28.04
C LYS A 54 4.70 -15.26 -28.66
N SER A 55 3.56 -15.96 -28.71
CA SER A 55 2.30 -15.38 -29.17
C SER A 55 1.79 -14.38 -28.15
N GLN A 56 1.85 -14.71 -26.87
CA GLN A 56 1.44 -13.81 -25.80
C GLN A 56 2.37 -12.61 -25.67
N ASP A 57 3.68 -12.77 -25.87
CA ASP A 57 4.62 -11.65 -26.01
C ASP A 57 4.21 -10.72 -27.18
N ARG A 58 3.58 -11.27 -28.23
CA ARG A 58 3.01 -10.49 -29.36
C ARG A 58 1.60 -9.96 -29.07
N ASP A 59 0.77 -10.65 -28.32
CA ASP A 59 -0.56 -10.13 -27.91
C ASP A 59 -0.42 -9.08 -26.81
N ALA A 60 0.69 -9.11 -26.09
CA ALA A 60 1.20 -8.01 -25.28
C ALA A 60 1.64 -6.81 -26.15
N ASP A 61 1.64 -6.94 -27.50
CA ASP A 61 1.54 -5.79 -28.38
C ASP A 61 0.17 -5.10 -28.29
N GLY A 62 -0.85 -5.60 -27.60
CA GLY A 62 -2.13 -4.91 -27.40
C GLY A 62 -1.95 -3.48 -26.86
N PRO A 63 -1.26 -3.32 -25.71
CA PRO A 63 -0.73 -2.03 -25.24
C PRO A 63 0.13 -1.31 -26.29
N LEU A 64 0.96 -2.03 -27.06
CA LEU A 64 1.88 -1.45 -28.05
C LEU A 64 1.21 -1.00 -29.35
N ASN A 65 0.03 -1.54 -29.65
CA ASN A 65 -0.77 -1.29 -30.85
C ASN A 65 -1.84 -0.22 -30.57
N ARG A 66 -2.19 -0.03 -29.29
CA ARG A 66 -3.03 1.07 -28.80
C ARG A 66 -2.42 1.73 -27.56
N PRO A 67 -1.23 2.36 -27.67
CA PRO A 67 -0.62 3.05 -26.53
C PRO A 67 -1.52 4.14 -25.93
N GLU A 68 -2.48 4.65 -26.72
CA GLU A 68 -3.55 5.55 -26.27
C GLU A 68 -4.51 4.96 -25.23
N SER A 69 -4.72 3.64 -25.25
CA SER A 69 -5.61 2.95 -24.31
C SER A 69 -4.90 2.51 -23.04
N ILE A 70 -3.59 2.76 -22.92
CA ILE A 70 -2.85 2.51 -21.68
C ILE A 70 -3.19 3.63 -20.69
N TRP A 71 -4.25 3.42 -19.92
CA TRP A 71 -4.67 4.33 -18.87
C TRP A 71 -3.75 4.25 -17.65
N TYR A 72 -3.20 3.07 -17.41
CA TYR A 72 -2.33 2.71 -16.29
C TYR A 72 -1.15 1.87 -16.81
N VAL A 73 0.06 2.16 -16.34
CA VAL A 73 1.29 1.41 -16.67
C VAL A 73 1.77 0.77 -15.38
N ASP A 74 1.30 -0.44 -15.10
CA ASP A 74 1.85 -1.24 -14.00
C ASP A 74 3.30 -1.66 -14.28
N GLN A 75 3.92 -2.29 -13.28
CA GLN A 75 5.30 -2.75 -13.35
C GLN A 75 5.51 -3.72 -14.51
N ALA A 76 4.56 -4.64 -14.71
CA ALA A 76 4.70 -5.67 -15.73
C ALA A 76 4.55 -5.13 -17.15
N THR A 77 3.65 -4.16 -17.36
CA THR A 77 3.56 -3.41 -18.61
C THR A 77 4.91 -2.74 -18.87
N GLU A 78 5.52 -2.11 -17.86
CA GLU A 78 6.82 -1.46 -18.03
C GLU A 78 7.96 -2.43 -18.36
N GLU A 79 8.02 -3.58 -17.69
CA GLU A 79 8.98 -4.65 -17.99
C GLU A 79 8.80 -5.17 -19.42
N LEU A 80 7.56 -5.35 -19.86
CA LEU A 80 7.23 -5.74 -21.23
C LEU A 80 7.67 -4.68 -22.25
N LEU A 81 7.37 -3.39 -22.01
CA LEU A 81 7.80 -2.30 -22.87
C LEU A 81 9.33 -2.31 -22.98
N THR A 82 10.03 -2.56 -21.88
CA THR A 82 11.49 -2.59 -21.79
C THR A 82 12.08 -3.78 -22.54
N LYS A 83 11.51 -4.98 -22.37
CA LYS A 83 11.89 -6.21 -23.09
C LYS A 83 11.73 -6.05 -24.61
N ASN A 84 10.71 -5.32 -25.05
CA ASN A 84 10.40 -5.09 -26.46
C ASN A 84 10.87 -3.72 -26.98
N ARG A 85 11.81 -3.07 -26.28
CA ARG A 85 12.21 -1.68 -26.54
C ARG A 85 12.50 -1.37 -28.02
N GLU A 86 13.20 -2.25 -28.72
CA GLU A 86 13.58 -2.05 -30.14
C GLU A 86 12.38 -1.95 -31.10
N THR A 87 11.29 -2.68 -30.82
CA THR A 87 10.09 -2.68 -31.65
C THR A 87 9.08 -1.62 -31.21
N VAL A 88 9.04 -1.33 -29.91
CA VAL A 88 8.10 -0.40 -29.27
C VAL A 88 8.45 1.04 -29.57
N ILE A 89 9.72 1.40 -29.46
CA ILE A 89 10.17 2.78 -29.63
C ILE A 89 9.76 3.36 -30.99
N PRO A 90 10.00 2.69 -32.14
CA PRO A 90 9.55 3.18 -33.44
C PRO A 90 8.03 3.40 -33.53
N LYS A 91 7.22 2.52 -32.91
CA LYS A 91 5.75 2.67 -32.87
C LYS A 91 5.33 3.91 -32.06
N LEU A 92 5.92 4.11 -30.89
CA LEU A 92 5.63 5.28 -30.04
C LEU A 92 6.08 6.59 -30.70
N VAL A 93 7.23 6.59 -31.37
CA VAL A 93 7.70 7.74 -32.16
C VAL A 93 6.72 8.05 -33.30
N ALA A 94 6.23 7.03 -34.02
CA ALA A 94 5.22 7.24 -35.05
C ALA A 94 3.90 7.82 -34.51
N VAL A 95 3.50 7.46 -33.29
CA VAL A 95 2.33 8.08 -32.61
C VAL A 95 2.59 9.55 -32.32
N ILE A 96 3.76 9.90 -31.79
CA ILE A 96 4.17 11.28 -31.49
C ILE A 96 4.22 12.14 -32.75
N GLU A 97 4.76 11.61 -33.84
CA GLU A 97 4.95 12.33 -35.11
C GLU A 97 3.65 12.42 -35.94
N SER A 98 2.63 11.62 -35.61
CA SER A 98 1.38 11.60 -36.37
C SER A 98 0.54 12.85 -36.14
N PRO A 99 0.23 13.64 -37.20
CA PRO A 99 -0.62 14.83 -37.07
C PRO A 99 -2.10 14.50 -36.88
N THR A 100 -2.51 13.25 -37.11
CA THR A 100 -3.91 12.80 -36.94
C THR A 100 -4.22 12.32 -35.53
N ARG A 101 -3.19 12.09 -34.70
CA ARG A 101 -3.34 11.68 -33.31
C ARG A 101 -3.57 12.89 -32.43
N ASN A 102 -4.43 12.75 -31.44
CA ASN A 102 -4.74 13.86 -30.54
C ASN A 102 -3.60 14.09 -29.53
N SER A 103 -3.58 15.27 -28.91
CA SER A 103 -2.51 15.70 -28.01
C SER A 103 -2.31 14.77 -26.80
N LYS A 104 -3.39 14.16 -26.29
CA LYS A 104 -3.32 13.23 -25.17
C LYS A 104 -2.63 11.93 -25.55
N GLU A 105 -2.93 11.38 -26.72
CA GLU A 105 -2.26 10.17 -27.24
C GLU A 105 -0.76 10.43 -27.44
N ARG A 106 -0.41 11.57 -28.03
CA ARG A 106 0.99 11.97 -28.25
C ARG A 106 1.74 12.19 -26.93
N ALA A 107 1.13 12.87 -25.95
CA ALA A 107 1.72 13.05 -24.62
C ALA A 107 1.97 11.71 -23.92
N ARG A 108 1.00 10.79 -23.99
CA ARG A 108 1.13 9.46 -23.41
C ARG A 108 2.24 8.66 -24.08
N ALA A 109 2.31 8.64 -25.41
CA ALA A 109 3.39 7.96 -26.11
C ALA A 109 4.77 8.54 -25.74
N ALA A 110 4.85 9.86 -25.57
CA ALA A 110 6.07 10.53 -25.10
C ALA A 110 6.43 10.13 -23.66
N SER A 111 5.48 10.02 -22.74
CA SER A 111 5.73 9.59 -21.36
C SER A 111 6.18 8.12 -21.28
N LEU A 112 5.65 7.24 -22.15
CA LEU A 112 6.14 5.86 -22.28
C LEU A 112 7.58 5.81 -22.81
N LEU A 113 7.95 6.65 -23.77
CA LEU A 113 9.34 6.76 -24.23
C LEU A 113 10.29 7.24 -23.11
N VAL A 114 9.83 8.16 -22.25
CA VAL A 114 10.58 8.60 -21.06
C VAL A 114 10.83 7.42 -20.12
N ARG A 115 9.81 6.58 -19.86
CA ARG A 115 9.98 5.36 -19.05
C ARG A 115 11.04 4.44 -19.64
N LEU A 116 11.00 4.27 -20.96
CA LEU A 116 11.99 3.53 -21.73
C LEU A 116 13.35 4.21 -21.88
N ARG A 117 13.61 5.35 -21.23
CA ARG A 117 14.89 6.09 -21.32
C ARG A 117 15.25 6.46 -22.75
N ASP A 118 14.25 6.83 -23.56
CA ASP A 118 14.46 7.38 -24.90
C ASP A 118 14.28 8.90 -24.88
N ARG A 119 15.32 9.62 -25.31
CA ARG A 119 15.37 11.07 -25.23
C ARG A 119 14.28 11.76 -26.05
N ARG A 120 13.82 11.13 -27.14
CA ARG A 120 12.74 11.65 -27.97
C ARG A 120 11.42 11.82 -27.20
N GLY A 121 11.20 11.02 -26.16
CA GLY A 121 10.07 11.20 -25.25
C GLY A 121 10.13 12.52 -24.51
N SER A 122 11.29 12.83 -23.92
CA SER A 122 11.52 14.12 -23.25
C SER A 122 11.45 15.29 -24.24
N ASP A 123 12.02 15.16 -25.44
CA ASP A 123 11.97 16.18 -26.49
C ASP A 123 10.52 16.46 -26.94
N ALA A 124 9.71 15.41 -27.08
CA ALA A 124 8.30 15.50 -27.46
C ALA A 124 7.45 16.15 -26.36
N LEU A 125 7.66 15.80 -25.09
CA LEU A 125 7.01 16.47 -23.97
C LEU A 125 7.44 17.94 -23.88
N ALA A 126 8.72 18.25 -24.09
CA ALA A 126 9.21 19.63 -24.13
C ALA A 126 8.55 20.44 -25.25
N THR A 127 8.40 19.83 -26.43
CA THR A 127 7.73 20.45 -27.58
C THR A 127 6.26 20.75 -27.27
N GLN A 128 5.53 19.78 -26.68
CA GLN A 128 4.12 19.98 -26.30
C GLN A 128 3.96 21.01 -25.17
N LEU A 129 4.87 21.05 -24.20
CA LEU A 129 4.88 22.07 -23.15
C LEU A 129 5.16 23.47 -23.70
N GLY A 130 5.98 23.59 -24.74
CA GLY A 130 6.28 24.87 -25.39
C GLY A 130 5.22 25.29 -26.43
N SER A 131 4.18 24.50 -26.63
CA SER A 131 3.14 24.78 -27.63
C SER A 131 2.29 25.98 -27.24
N PRO A 132 1.86 26.83 -28.19
CA PRO A 132 0.83 27.84 -27.92
C PRO A 132 -0.58 27.24 -27.78
N ILE A 133 -0.76 25.93 -28.05
CA ILE A 133 -2.05 25.25 -28.00
C ILE A 133 -2.26 24.66 -26.60
N SER A 134 -3.22 25.22 -25.85
CA SER A 134 -3.51 24.79 -24.47
C SER A 134 -3.69 23.28 -24.29
N ASP A 135 -4.40 22.61 -25.21
CA ASP A 135 -4.65 21.17 -25.12
C ASP A 135 -3.37 20.32 -25.20
N GLU A 136 -2.38 20.77 -25.95
CA GLU A 136 -1.05 20.14 -26.02
C GLU A 136 -0.31 20.30 -24.68
N CYS A 137 -0.27 21.54 -24.16
CA CYS A 137 0.33 21.83 -22.87
C CYS A 137 -0.32 21.02 -21.73
N VAL A 138 -1.65 21.04 -21.63
CA VAL A 138 -2.40 20.31 -20.59
C VAL A 138 -2.14 18.81 -20.68
N SER A 139 -2.09 18.25 -21.89
CA SER A 139 -1.82 16.82 -22.11
C SER A 139 -0.44 16.44 -21.59
N ALA A 140 0.61 17.19 -21.95
CA ALA A 140 1.96 16.96 -21.45
C ALA A 140 2.06 17.12 -19.92
N LEU A 141 1.47 18.20 -19.37
CA LEU A 141 1.50 18.48 -17.93
C LEU A 141 0.81 17.40 -17.08
N ARG A 142 -0.22 16.72 -17.62
CA ARG A 142 -0.91 15.62 -16.91
C ARG A 142 -0.13 14.31 -16.91
N GLU A 143 0.77 14.10 -17.87
CA GLU A 143 1.61 12.90 -17.92
C GLU A 143 2.79 12.97 -16.96
N ILE A 144 3.29 14.17 -16.64
CA ILE A 144 4.44 14.35 -15.75
C ILE A 144 4.19 13.78 -14.34
N PRO A 145 3.08 14.10 -13.64
CA PRO A 145 2.69 13.42 -12.39
C PRO A 145 2.61 11.89 -12.48
N ARG A 146 2.15 11.36 -13.61
CA ARG A 146 1.97 9.92 -13.83
C ARG A 146 3.30 9.18 -14.01
N LEU A 147 4.39 9.89 -14.28
CA LEU A 147 5.73 9.32 -14.26
C LEU A 147 6.25 9.11 -12.83
N HIS A 148 5.63 9.72 -11.81
CA HIS A 148 6.04 9.60 -10.41
C HIS A 148 5.02 8.80 -9.56
N SER A 149 3.74 8.75 -9.94
CA SER A 149 2.68 8.23 -9.05
C SER A 149 2.37 6.74 -9.18
N VAL A 150 3.00 6.02 -10.11
CA VAL A 150 2.47 4.73 -10.57
C VAL A 150 3.25 3.54 -10.01
N LEU A 151 4.55 3.67 -9.75
CA LEU A 151 5.39 2.58 -9.26
C LEU A 151 6.31 3.02 -8.12
N PRO A 152 6.59 2.14 -7.13
CA PRO A 152 7.54 2.41 -6.03
C PRO A 152 8.92 2.88 -6.51
N ASP A 153 9.35 2.42 -7.70
CA ASP A 153 10.62 2.75 -8.34
C ASP A 153 10.47 3.71 -9.53
N SER A 154 9.44 4.55 -9.52
CA SER A 154 9.19 5.46 -10.65
C SER A 154 10.07 6.72 -10.66
N GLN A 155 10.72 7.04 -9.52
CA GLN A 155 11.60 8.20 -9.36
C GLN A 155 12.68 8.31 -10.46
N PRO A 156 13.40 7.23 -10.83
CA PRO A 156 14.41 7.32 -11.86
C PRO A 156 13.86 7.81 -13.22
N HIS A 157 12.64 7.44 -13.64
CA HIS A 157 12.09 7.91 -14.94
C HIS A 157 11.76 9.40 -14.89
N PHE A 158 11.28 9.85 -13.74
CA PHE A 158 11.04 11.25 -13.47
C PHE A 158 12.34 12.06 -13.48
N ASP A 159 13.42 11.55 -12.86
CA ASP A 159 14.74 12.17 -12.90
C ASP A 159 15.26 12.30 -14.34
N PHE A 160 15.12 11.24 -15.15
CA PHE A 160 15.52 11.27 -16.57
C PHE A 160 14.74 12.27 -17.41
N LEU A 161 13.45 12.50 -17.10
CA LEU A 161 12.70 13.60 -17.71
C LEU A 161 13.31 14.95 -17.33
N LEU A 162 13.62 15.16 -16.06
CA LEU A 162 14.13 16.43 -15.53
C LEU A 162 15.59 16.72 -15.93
N GLU A 163 16.38 15.72 -16.33
CA GLU A 163 17.66 15.90 -17.01
C GLU A 163 17.53 16.60 -18.38
N HIS A 164 16.31 16.75 -18.90
CA HIS A 164 16.08 17.53 -20.10
C HIS A 164 16.14 19.03 -19.79
N ALA A 165 17.20 19.69 -20.27
CA ALA A 165 17.56 21.08 -19.95
C ALA A 165 16.40 22.09 -20.04
N SER A 166 15.48 21.93 -21.00
CA SER A 166 14.33 22.84 -21.15
C SER A 166 13.08 22.47 -20.34
N ILE A 167 12.92 21.22 -19.87
CA ILE A 167 11.66 20.79 -19.24
C ILE A 167 11.38 21.61 -17.99
N THR A 168 12.40 21.79 -17.14
CA THR A 168 12.28 22.56 -15.91
C THR A 168 11.88 24.01 -16.15
N ASP A 169 12.51 24.67 -17.13
CA ASP A 169 12.20 26.06 -17.48
C ASP A 169 10.79 26.18 -18.09
N LEU A 170 10.42 25.24 -18.96
CA LEU A 170 9.09 25.17 -19.58
C LEU A 170 8.00 24.95 -18.53
N LEU A 171 8.21 24.05 -17.58
CA LEU A 171 7.29 23.79 -16.46
C LEU A 171 7.02 25.08 -15.68
N ILE A 172 8.06 25.83 -15.32
CA ILE A 172 7.95 27.10 -14.62
C ILE A 172 7.22 28.14 -15.48
N GLN A 173 7.53 28.21 -16.78
CA GLN A 173 6.88 29.12 -17.72
C GLN A 173 5.37 28.87 -17.81
N GLN A 174 4.92 27.61 -17.77
CA GLN A 174 3.49 27.28 -17.85
C GLN A 174 2.67 27.81 -16.66
N LEU A 175 3.30 28.24 -15.57
CA LEU A 175 2.62 28.91 -14.46
C LEU A 175 2.14 30.33 -14.81
N ASP A 176 2.69 30.93 -15.88
CA ASP A 176 2.29 32.25 -16.39
C ASP A 176 1.36 32.14 -17.62
N HIS A 177 0.88 30.94 -17.96
CA HIS A 177 0.02 30.73 -19.12
C HIS A 177 -1.34 31.45 -18.96
N SER A 178 -1.91 31.94 -20.06
CA SER A 178 -3.20 32.67 -20.03
C SER A 178 -4.41 31.77 -19.81
N ASP A 179 -4.29 30.48 -20.16
CA ASP A 179 -5.31 29.46 -19.94
C ASP A 179 -5.26 28.91 -18.49
N PRO A 180 -6.34 29.05 -17.70
CA PRO A 180 -6.41 28.54 -16.33
C PRO A 180 -6.21 27.03 -16.19
N GLU A 181 -6.63 26.22 -17.17
CA GLU A 181 -6.46 24.77 -17.11
C GLU A 181 -4.99 24.35 -17.30
N VAL A 182 -4.23 25.09 -18.12
CA VAL A 182 -2.78 24.92 -18.22
C VAL A 182 -2.11 25.24 -16.89
N VAL A 183 -2.44 26.40 -16.29
CA VAL A 183 -1.87 26.80 -14.99
C VAL A 183 -2.17 25.77 -13.91
N LYS A 184 -3.41 25.26 -13.86
CA LYS A 184 -3.84 24.21 -12.91
C LYS A 184 -3.05 22.91 -13.05
N ALA A 185 -2.81 22.45 -14.28
CA ALA A 185 -1.99 21.28 -14.54
C ALA A 185 -0.51 21.55 -14.21
N ALA A 186 -0.01 22.76 -14.52
CA ALA A 186 1.34 23.20 -14.22
C ALA A 186 1.63 23.26 -12.72
N ILE A 187 0.67 23.69 -11.89
CA ILE A 187 0.82 23.67 -10.43
C ILE A 187 1.11 22.25 -9.93
N GLN A 188 0.38 21.24 -10.41
CA GLN A 188 0.61 19.85 -10.02
C GLN A 188 1.99 19.36 -10.48
N ALA A 189 2.32 19.58 -11.76
CA ALA A 189 3.58 19.13 -12.33
C ALA A 189 4.79 19.77 -11.66
N ASN A 190 4.79 21.10 -11.45
CA ASN A 190 5.86 21.82 -10.76
C ASN A 190 5.99 21.43 -9.29
N GLY A 191 4.87 21.22 -8.58
CA GLY A 191 4.89 20.79 -7.19
C GLY A 191 5.53 19.42 -7.01
N MET A 192 5.21 18.46 -7.89
CA MET A 192 5.84 17.14 -7.89
C MET A 192 7.30 17.19 -8.36
N ALA A 193 7.59 17.99 -9.38
CA ALA A 193 8.95 18.16 -9.92
C ALA A 193 9.88 18.96 -9.02
N ASN A 194 9.34 19.68 -8.04
CA ASN A 194 10.08 20.56 -7.15
C ASN A 194 11.02 21.50 -7.94
N THR A 195 10.54 22.04 -9.07
CA THR A 195 11.36 22.83 -10.00
C THR A 195 11.94 24.07 -9.32
N PRO A 196 13.16 24.53 -9.67
CA PRO A 196 13.70 25.77 -9.13
C PRO A 196 12.73 26.94 -9.30
N GLN A 197 12.58 27.76 -8.27
CA GLN A 197 11.70 28.96 -8.27
C GLN A 197 10.18 28.69 -8.25
N HIS A 198 9.70 27.44 -8.29
CA HIS A 198 8.25 27.17 -8.29
C HIS A 198 7.54 27.74 -7.07
N ILE A 199 8.18 27.71 -5.89
CA ILE A 199 7.65 28.33 -4.66
C ILE A 199 7.40 29.83 -4.84
N GLN A 200 8.34 30.55 -5.46
CA GLN A 200 8.18 31.98 -5.67
C GLN A 200 7.03 32.27 -6.64
N LYS A 201 6.87 31.45 -7.68
CA LYS A 201 5.73 31.53 -8.61
C LYS A 201 4.40 31.18 -7.92
N PHE A 202 4.36 30.14 -7.11
CA PHE A 202 3.18 29.74 -6.35
C PHE A 202 2.74 30.84 -5.36
N ARG A 203 3.69 31.50 -4.69
CA ARG A 203 3.41 32.68 -3.83
C ARG A 203 2.76 33.82 -4.62
N VAL A 204 3.20 34.07 -5.85
CA VAL A 204 2.60 35.11 -6.70
C VAL A 204 1.19 34.68 -7.14
N LEU A 205 1.02 33.43 -7.56
CA LEU A 205 -0.26 32.90 -8.03
C LEU A 205 -1.33 32.88 -6.94
N ILE A 206 -0.99 32.43 -5.72
CA ILE A 206 -1.96 32.36 -4.63
C ILE A 206 -2.43 33.76 -4.21
N ARG A 207 -1.50 34.74 -4.13
CA ARG A 207 -1.81 36.15 -3.80
C ARG A 207 -2.64 36.88 -4.86
N ARG A 208 -2.54 36.49 -6.13
CA ARG A 208 -3.38 37.07 -7.19
C ARG A 208 -4.86 36.73 -6.99
N GLY A 209 -5.17 35.66 -6.26
CA GLY A 209 -6.54 35.18 -6.05
C GLY A 209 -7.22 34.70 -7.34
N GLY A 210 -8.48 34.26 -7.22
CA GLY A 210 -9.32 33.89 -8.37
C GLY A 210 -8.92 32.62 -9.13
N ASN A 211 -7.90 31.89 -8.67
CA ASN A 211 -7.49 30.64 -9.29
C ASN A 211 -8.33 29.46 -8.76
N GLN A 212 -8.88 28.66 -9.67
CA GLN A 212 -9.60 27.41 -9.34
C GLN A 212 -8.73 26.33 -8.68
N SER A 213 -7.42 26.58 -8.50
CA SER A 213 -6.44 25.63 -7.93
C SER A 213 -5.82 26.11 -6.62
N SER A 214 -6.46 27.05 -5.92
CA SER A 214 -5.85 27.70 -4.77
C SER A 214 -5.63 26.76 -3.58
N ALA A 215 -6.52 25.78 -3.35
CA ALA A 215 -6.32 24.71 -2.36
C ALA A 215 -5.07 23.85 -2.67
N ARG A 216 -4.86 23.50 -3.94
CA ARG A 216 -3.68 22.76 -4.39
C ARG A 216 -2.39 23.58 -4.26
N LEU A 217 -2.44 24.89 -4.56
CA LEU A 217 -1.31 25.80 -4.30
C LEU A 217 -0.96 25.83 -2.81
N ALA A 218 -1.97 25.94 -1.94
CA ALA A 218 -1.79 25.92 -0.49
C ALA A 218 -1.14 24.61 -0.02
N TYR A 219 -1.58 23.46 -0.54
CA TYR A 219 -0.94 22.16 -0.29
C TYR A 219 0.56 22.17 -0.59
N TRP A 220 0.94 22.57 -1.80
CA TRP A 220 2.35 22.53 -2.23
C TRP A 220 3.22 23.52 -1.47
N LEU A 221 2.72 24.72 -1.19
CA LEU A 221 3.42 25.72 -0.39
C LEU A 221 3.59 25.23 1.06
N ALA A 222 2.53 24.71 1.70
CA ALA A 222 2.60 24.15 3.04
C ALA A 222 3.61 22.99 3.13
N ARG A 223 3.59 22.08 2.15
CA ARG A 223 4.56 20.98 2.04
C ARG A 223 6.01 21.48 2.01
N ASN A 224 6.26 22.65 1.47
CA ASN A 224 7.60 23.26 1.37
C ASN A 224 7.93 24.23 2.53
N GLY A 225 7.14 24.22 3.62
CA GLY A 225 7.42 25.02 4.81
C GLY A 225 6.99 26.49 4.73
N GLU A 226 6.16 26.86 3.76
CA GLU A 226 5.72 28.24 3.52
C GLU A 226 4.53 28.66 4.39
N ALA A 227 4.58 28.33 5.68
CA ALA A 227 3.43 28.45 6.58
C ALA A 227 2.86 29.87 6.69
N SER A 228 3.73 30.87 6.84
CA SER A 228 3.34 32.28 6.96
C SER A 228 2.70 32.86 5.70
N VAL A 229 2.90 32.21 4.54
CA VAL A 229 2.30 32.63 3.28
C VAL A 229 0.87 32.13 3.18
N VAL A 230 0.62 30.86 3.48
CA VAL A 230 -0.61 30.19 3.05
C VAL A 230 -1.66 30.01 4.12
N ILE A 231 -1.34 30.24 5.40
CA ILE A 231 -2.31 30.03 6.47
C ILE A 231 -3.55 30.90 6.25
N GLY A 232 -3.40 32.19 5.92
CA GLY A 232 -4.52 33.08 5.65
C GLY A 232 -5.40 32.66 4.47
N ASP A 233 -4.80 32.09 3.42
CA ASP A 233 -5.55 31.54 2.27
C ASP A 233 -6.35 30.29 2.69
N ILE A 234 -5.74 29.41 3.49
CA ILE A 234 -6.43 28.24 4.04
C ILE A 234 -7.59 28.65 4.95
N GLU A 235 -7.42 29.69 5.78
CA GLU A 235 -8.51 30.26 6.59
C GLU A 235 -9.66 30.75 5.72
N GLN A 236 -9.36 31.35 4.57
CA GLN A 236 -10.38 31.80 3.63
C GLN A 236 -11.11 30.60 3.01
N PHE A 237 -10.41 29.55 2.55
CA PHE A 237 -11.07 28.34 2.02
C PHE A 237 -11.96 27.68 3.06
N CYS A 238 -11.47 27.56 4.29
CA CYS A 238 -12.28 27.05 5.38
C CYS A 238 -13.55 27.90 5.51
N ARG A 239 -13.49 29.23 5.50
CA ARG A 239 -14.66 30.12 5.68
C ARG A 239 -15.67 30.11 4.53
N GLU A 240 -15.20 30.04 3.29
CA GLU A 240 -16.06 30.16 2.10
C GLU A 240 -16.73 28.84 1.69
N GLY A 241 -16.30 27.72 2.29
CA GLY A 241 -16.72 26.37 1.92
C GLY A 241 -15.82 25.79 0.83
N MET A 242 -15.68 24.46 0.83
CA MET A 242 -14.73 23.74 -0.03
C MET A 242 -15.46 22.74 -0.91
N SER A 243 -14.99 22.58 -2.16
CA SER A 243 -15.39 21.42 -2.96
C SER A 243 -14.76 20.16 -2.39
N GLU A 244 -15.33 18.99 -2.69
CA GLU A 244 -14.77 17.69 -2.26
C GLU A 244 -13.28 17.53 -2.64
N LYS A 245 -12.90 18.02 -3.83
CA LYS A 245 -11.50 17.98 -4.31
C LYS A 245 -10.59 18.92 -3.51
N ASP A 246 -11.12 20.02 -2.99
CA ASP A 246 -10.35 20.96 -2.18
C ASP A 246 -10.12 20.44 -0.77
N VAL A 247 -11.08 19.69 -0.19
CA VAL A 247 -10.97 19.11 1.16
C VAL A 247 -9.69 18.28 1.30
N SER A 248 -9.40 17.39 0.34
CA SER A 248 -8.19 16.56 0.38
C SER A 248 -6.89 17.39 0.34
N ASN A 249 -6.84 18.42 -0.54
CA ASN A 249 -5.67 19.29 -0.64
C ASN A 249 -5.50 20.15 0.63
N VAL A 250 -6.59 20.69 1.17
CA VAL A 250 -6.55 21.51 2.40
C VAL A 250 -6.20 20.66 3.62
N ALA A 251 -6.74 19.45 3.76
CA ALA A 251 -6.35 18.53 4.84
C ALA A 251 -4.85 18.19 4.76
N GLY A 252 -4.34 17.90 3.56
CA GLY A 252 -2.90 17.72 3.34
C GLY A 252 -2.07 18.96 3.67
N ALA A 253 -2.57 20.16 3.31
CA ALA A 253 -1.91 21.42 3.62
C ALA A 253 -1.83 21.65 5.14
N LEU A 254 -2.96 21.52 5.84
CA LEU A 254 -3.05 21.67 7.30
C LEU A 254 -2.12 20.67 8.01
N ASN A 255 -2.01 19.44 7.51
CA ASN A 255 -1.08 18.45 8.05
C ASN A 255 0.38 18.91 7.95
N HIS A 256 0.80 19.38 6.78
CA HIS A 256 2.16 19.91 6.61
C HIS A 256 2.42 21.17 7.42
N LEU A 257 1.42 22.03 7.59
CA LEU A 257 1.51 23.21 8.46
C LEU A 257 1.65 22.81 9.94
N ALA A 258 0.93 21.79 10.40
CA ALA A 258 1.06 21.30 11.77
C ALA A 258 2.44 20.66 12.03
N GLU A 259 2.91 19.84 11.08
CA GLU A 259 4.20 19.16 11.16
C GLU A 259 5.38 20.16 11.16
N LYS A 260 5.37 21.12 10.21
CA LYS A 260 6.52 21.98 9.92
C LYS A 260 6.41 23.40 10.49
N GLY A 261 5.21 23.84 10.87
CA GLY A 261 4.98 25.17 11.42
C GLY A 261 5.54 25.33 12.83
N ASP A 262 5.71 26.59 13.25
CA ASP A 262 5.97 26.92 14.65
C ASP A 262 4.71 26.73 15.52
N ASP A 263 4.84 26.93 16.83
CA ASP A 263 3.73 26.71 17.77
C ASP A 263 2.53 27.62 17.50
N SER A 264 2.75 28.82 16.96
CA SER A 264 1.68 29.75 16.59
C SER A 264 0.90 29.23 15.39
N VAL A 265 1.60 28.74 14.36
CA VAL A 265 0.98 28.12 13.17
C VAL A 265 0.23 26.86 13.57
N ARG A 266 0.84 25.97 14.36
CA ARG A 266 0.21 24.74 14.85
C ARG A 266 -1.08 25.03 15.58
N ARG A 267 -1.04 25.95 16.56
CA ARG A 267 -2.22 26.35 17.31
C ARG A 267 -3.32 26.88 16.39
N ARG A 268 -2.97 27.72 15.41
CA ARG A 268 -3.97 28.25 14.47
C ARG A 268 -4.56 27.16 13.58
N VAL A 269 -3.76 26.21 13.07
CA VAL A 269 -4.23 25.04 12.32
C VAL A 269 -5.26 24.26 13.12
N VAL A 270 -4.97 23.96 14.39
CA VAL A 270 -5.88 23.22 15.26
C VAL A 270 -7.19 23.99 15.48
N LEU A 271 -7.13 25.31 15.71
CA LEU A 271 -8.32 26.15 15.84
C LEU A 271 -9.16 26.16 14.56
N LEU A 272 -8.52 26.19 13.38
CA LEU A 272 -9.23 26.14 12.10
C LEU A 272 -9.96 24.82 11.88
N ILE A 273 -9.31 23.71 12.25
CA ILE A 273 -9.95 22.40 12.19
C ILE A 273 -11.18 22.38 13.10
N ARG A 274 -11.07 22.91 14.33
CA ARG A 274 -12.22 23.06 15.23
C ARG A 274 -13.34 23.92 14.61
N GLU A 275 -13.03 25.11 14.10
CA GLU A 275 -14.00 26.01 13.47
C GLU A 275 -14.70 25.35 12.27
N TYR A 276 -13.96 24.52 11.54
CA TYR A 276 -14.48 23.75 10.41
C TYR A 276 -15.41 22.62 10.87
N TYR A 277 -15.06 21.90 11.95
CA TYR A 277 -15.94 20.92 12.60
C TYR A 277 -17.23 21.55 13.15
N GLU A 278 -17.14 22.71 13.80
CA GLU A 278 -18.29 23.37 14.43
C GLU A 278 -19.35 23.84 13.41
N ARG A 279 -18.96 24.04 12.15
CA ARG A 279 -19.87 24.42 11.07
C ARG A 279 -20.60 23.23 10.43
N GLY A 280 -20.18 22.00 10.73
CA GLY A 280 -20.72 20.79 10.10
C GLY A 280 -20.27 20.58 8.66
N ASP A 281 -19.23 21.31 8.20
CA ASP A 281 -18.71 21.21 6.84
C ASP A 281 -17.97 19.89 6.58
N ILE A 282 -17.53 19.21 7.64
CA ILE A 282 -17.07 17.82 7.58
C ILE A 282 -18.30 16.95 7.74
N ASP A 283 -19.07 16.76 6.66
CA ASP A 283 -20.26 15.91 6.67
C ASP A 283 -19.94 14.52 7.25
N HIS A 284 -20.54 14.22 8.40
CA HIS A 284 -20.27 13.01 9.16
C HIS A 284 -20.61 11.73 8.38
N ALA A 285 -21.49 11.79 7.38
CA ALA A 285 -21.99 10.59 6.70
C ALA A 285 -21.27 10.24 5.38
N LYS A 286 -20.44 11.12 4.82
CA LYS A 286 -19.79 10.91 3.50
C LYS A 286 -18.27 10.81 3.56
N TYR A 287 -17.66 11.09 4.70
CA TYR A 287 -16.21 11.19 4.84
C TYR A 287 -15.62 10.10 5.74
N GLU A 288 -15.87 8.82 5.42
CA GLU A 288 -14.88 7.74 5.66
C GLU A 288 -13.57 8.00 4.88
N SER A 289 -13.50 9.09 4.10
CA SER A 289 -12.30 9.58 3.42
C SER A 289 -11.11 9.80 4.37
N SER A 290 -9.92 9.50 3.85
CA SER A 290 -8.61 9.74 4.49
C SER A 290 -8.41 11.15 5.07
N SER A 291 -9.11 12.17 4.55
CA SER A 291 -9.00 13.56 4.99
C SER A 291 -9.57 13.81 6.39
N GLY A 292 -10.76 13.28 6.72
CA GLY A 292 -11.33 13.46 8.07
C GLY A 292 -10.46 12.82 9.15
N TRP A 293 -9.92 11.64 8.85
CA TRP A 293 -8.94 10.97 9.72
C TRP A 293 -7.64 11.77 9.88
N GLN A 294 -7.15 12.37 8.79
CA GLN A 294 -5.95 13.22 8.81
C GLN A 294 -6.17 14.45 9.70
N LEU A 295 -7.31 15.14 9.56
CA LEU A 295 -7.65 16.31 10.39
C LEU A 295 -7.74 15.95 11.88
N MET A 296 -8.37 14.82 12.22
CA MET A 296 -8.44 14.35 13.61
C MET A 296 -7.07 13.92 14.17
N SER A 297 -6.18 13.39 13.33
CA SER A 297 -4.82 13.08 13.74
C SER A 297 -4.04 14.35 14.09
N ILE A 298 -4.20 15.44 13.33
CA ILE A 298 -3.63 16.74 13.67
C ILE A 298 -4.15 17.23 15.03
N ILE A 299 -5.45 17.13 15.29
CA ILE A 299 -6.03 17.49 16.60
C ILE A 299 -5.42 16.65 17.73
N ALA A 300 -5.30 15.33 17.54
CA ALA A 300 -4.73 14.43 18.54
C ALA A 300 -3.30 14.83 18.93
N ASP A 301 -2.48 15.11 17.93
CA ASP A 301 -1.06 15.36 18.12
C ASP A 301 -0.76 16.78 18.58
N TYR A 302 -1.54 17.79 18.15
CA TYR A 302 -1.18 19.20 18.31
C TYR A 302 -2.18 20.08 19.09
N ALA A 303 -3.35 19.57 19.51
CA ALA A 303 -4.28 20.35 20.35
C ALA A 303 -3.61 20.84 21.65
N ASP A 304 -4.17 21.87 22.27
CA ASP A 304 -3.74 22.43 23.55
C ASP A 304 -4.85 22.35 24.62
N LEU A 305 -4.54 22.80 25.84
CA LEU A 305 -5.44 22.71 26.99
C LEU A 305 -6.78 23.45 26.79
N GLU A 306 -6.82 24.47 25.92
CA GLU A 306 -8.04 25.26 25.68
C GLU A 306 -9.11 24.46 24.91
N LEU A 307 -8.71 23.35 24.28
CA LEU A 307 -9.60 22.50 23.50
C LEU A 307 -10.15 21.30 24.26
N VAL A 308 -9.73 21.08 25.51
CA VAL A 308 -10.18 19.94 26.31
C VAL A 308 -11.70 19.87 26.40
N ASP A 309 -12.37 20.97 26.78
CA ASP A 309 -13.83 20.99 26.92
C ASP A 309 -14.54 20.78 25.57
N TRP A 310 -13.99 21.35 24.49
CA TRP A 310 -14.49 21.13 23.14
C TRP A 310 -14.36 19.65 22.74
N LEU A 311 -13.20 19.04 22.93
CA LEU A 311 -12.95 17.63 22.64
C LEU A 311 -13.91 16.71 23.40
N LYS A 312 -14.11 16.96 24.70
CA LYS A 312 -15.07 16.20 25.52
C LYS A 312 -16.50 16.36 25.01
N SER A 313 -16.90 17.57 24.65
CA SER A 313 -18.24 17.84 24.12
C SER A 313 -18.54 17.10 22.80
N ARG A 314 -17.51 16.74 22.03
CA ARG A 314 -17.66 16.09 20.73
C ARG A 314 -17.72 14.57 20.79
N LEU A 315 -17.27 13.93 21.88
CA LEU A 315 -17.23 12.48 21.98
C LEU A 315 -18.58 11.78 21.69
N PRO A 316 -19.74 12.25 22.20
CA PRO A 316 -21.03 11.60 21.94
C PRO A 316 -21.36 11.52 20.44
N ASP A 317 -21.10 12.60 19.71
CA ASP A 317 -21.48 12.77 18.30
C ASP A 317 -20.37 12.35 17.31
N THR A 318 -19.19 11.99 17.82
CA THR A 318 -18.05 11.59 17.00
C THR A 318 -18.12 10.10 16.70
N GLU A 319 -17.88 9.73 15.44
CA GLU A 319 -17.79 8.33 15.02
C GLU A 319 -16.70 7.58 15.80
N PRO A 320 -16.86 6.28 16.09
CA PRO A 320 -15.95 5.55 16.95
C PRO A 320 -14.47 5.67 16.57
N ILE A 321 -14.14 5.50 15.28
CA ILE A 321 -12.77 5.61 14.75
C ILE A 321 -12.11 6.97 15.02
N ARG A 322 -12.91 8.05 15.11
CA ARG A 322 -12.43 9.40 15.41
C ARG A 322 -12.38 9.67 16.91
N ARG A 323 -13.19 8.97 17.73
CA ARG A 323 -13.13 9.08 19.21
C ARG A 323 -11.76 8.69 19.73
N GLY A 324 -11.11 7.71 19.11
CA GLY A 324 -9.75 7.32 19.44
C GLY A 324 -8.73 8.45 19.42
N LYS A 325 -8.78 9.27 18.37
CA LYS A 325 -7.95 10.47 18.23
C LYS A 325 -8.24 11.49 19.33
N ILE A 326 -9.51 11.62 19.74
CA ILE A 326 -9.89 12.46 20.87
C ILE A 326 -9.32 11.91 22.19
N TYR A 327 -9.39 10.60 22.44
CA TYR A 327 -8.79 10.00 23.64
C TYR A 327 -7.28 10.20 23.71
N LYS A 328 -6.58 10.05 22.58
CA LYS A 328 -5.15 10.38 22.47
C LYS A 328 -4.87 11.85 22.80
N ALA A 329 -5.69 12.78 22.31
CA ALA A 329 -5.57 14.20 22.65
C ALA A 329 -5.74 14.44 24.15
N LEU A 330 -6.82 13.91 24.74
CA LEU A 330 -7.18 14.15 26.14
C LEU A 330 -6.15 13.57 27.12
N THR A 331 -5.63 12.37 26.85
CA THR A 331 -4.58 11.74 27.67
C THR A 331 -3.27 12.54 27.68
N ARG A 332 -2.95 13.20 26.56
CA ARG A 332 -1.80 14.11 26.45
C ARG A 332 -2.02 15.42 27.20
N LEU A 333 -3.23 15.98 27.11
CA LEU A 333 -3.53 17.33 27.58
C LEU A 333 -3.87 17.40 29.06
N GLU A 334 -4.72 16.50 29.55
CA GLU A 334 -5.18 16.54 30.93
C GLU A 334 -4.27 15.72 31.85
N ALA A 335 -4.18 16.12 33.13
CA ALA A 335 -3.52 15.33 34.15
C ALA A 335 -4.28 14.00 34.36
N ASP A 336 -5.50 14.08 34.91
CA ASP A 336 -6.33 12.90 35.24
C ASP A 336 -7.81 13.03 34.81
N GLY A 337 -8.25 14.20 34.34
CA GLY A 337 -9.66 14.45 33.98
C GLY A 337 -10.20 13.58 32.83
N TRP A 338 -9.29 13.00 32.04
CA TRP A 338 -9.57 12.07 30.95
C TRP A 338 -9.83 10.63 31.42
N LYS A 339 -9.34 10.25 32.62
CA LYS A 339 -9.21 8.85 33.07
C LYS A 339 -10.55 8.11 33.12
N PRO A 340 -11.63 8.63 33.74
CA PRO A 340 -12.92 7.93 33.76
C PRO A 340 -13.48 7.69 32.35
N MET A 341 -13.26 8.62 31.44
CA MET A 341 -13.82 8.57 30.08
C MET A 341 -13.12 7.53 29.21
N VAL A 342 -11.79 7.48 29.26
CA VAL A 342 -11.02 6.48 28.49
C VAL A 342 -11.19 5.08 29.07
N LEU A 343 -11.32 4.94 30.40
CA LEU A 343 -11.62 3.66 31.01
C LEU A 343 -13.01 3.14 30.62
N GLU A 344 -14.03 4.00 30.61
CA GLU A 344 -15.36 3.63 30.12
C GLU A 344 -15.34 3.22 28.64
N ALA A 345 -14.50 3.88 27.84
CA ALA A 345 -14.32 3.59 26.41
C ALA A 345 -13.66 2.24 26.12
N LEU A 346 -13.16 1.52 27.13
CA LEU A 346 -12.74 0.13 26.96
C LEU A 346 -13.92 -0.82 26.77
N HIS A 347 -15.14 -0.46 27.19
CA HIS A 347 -16.29 -1.36 27.14
C HIS A 347 -16.90 -1.51 25.73
N PRO A 348 -17.22 -0.43 24.99
CA PRO A 348 -17.75 -0.55 23.64
C PRO A 348 -16.69 -1.13 22.68
N ASN A 349 -17.12 -2.08 21.83
CA ASN A 349 -16.22 -2.72 20.85
C ASN A 349 -15.65 -1.71 19.85
N GLU A 350 -16.38 -0.64 19.56
CA GLU A 350 -16.01 0.34 18.55
C GLU A 350 -14.94 1.32 19.02
N THR A 351 -14.71 1.44 20.34
CA THR A 351 -13.74 2.39 20.93
C THR A 351 -12.59 1.72 21.68
N VAL A 352 -12.70 0.42 21.98
CA VAL A 352 -11.73 -0.30 22.81
C VAL A 352 -10.32 -0.28 22.23
N VAL A 353 -10.15 -0.45 20.92
CA VAL A 353 -8.82 -0.46 20.26
C VAL A 353 -8.09 0.86 20.52
N ASP A 354 -8.76 1.97 20.25
CA ASP A 354 -8.16 3.28 20.42
C ASP A 354 -7.98 3.67 21.89
N ALA A 355 -8.93 3.30 22.75
CA ALA A 355 -8.82 3.52 24.20
C ALA A 355 -7.63 2.75 24.78
N SER A 356 -7.44 1.49 24.36
CA SER A 356 -6.27 0.68 24.71
C SER A 356 -4.98 1.35 24.26
N GLN A 357 -4.89 1.85 23.01
CA GLN A 357 -3.70 2.55 22.53
C GLN A 357 -3.42 3.84 23.33
N ALA A 358 -4.43 4.64 23.61
CA ALA A 358 -4.27 5.88 24.37
C ALA A 358 -3.76 5.62 25.80
N LEU A 359 -4.23 4.54 26.44
CA LEU A 359 -3.71 4.09 27.73
C LEU A 359 -2.27 3.59 27.63
N ALA A 360 -1.94 2.81 26.60
CA ALA A 360 -0.59 2.31 26.35
C ALA A 360 0.42 3.45 26.20
N ASP A 361 0.09 4.47 25.40
CA ASP A 361 0.96 5.62 25.16
C ASP A 361 1.20 6.43 26.44
N LYS A 362 0.16 6.63 27.26
CA LYS A 362 0.24 7.43 28.49
C LYS A 362 0.95 6.70 29.64
N PHE A 363 0.77 5.40 29.78
CA PHE A 363 1.25 4.58 30.90
C PHE A 363 2.40 3.64 30.52
N ARG A 364 3.08 3.91 29.41
CA ARG A 364 4.21 3.10 28.94
C ARG A 364 5.25 2.91 30.05
N GLY A 365 5.46 1.65 30.44
CA GLY A 365 6.43 1.24 31.46
C GLY A 365 6.15 1.73 32.88
N THR A 366 4.94 2.22 33.19
CA THR A 366 4.62 2.72 34.54
C THR A 366 4.11 1.63 35.48
N GLU A 367 3.71 0.47 34.94
CA GLU A 367 3.13 -0.65 35.71
C GLU A 367 1.89 -0.23 36.54
N ASP A 368 1.08 0.72 36.04
CA ASP A 368 -0.07 1.24 36.79
C ASP A 368 -1.13 0.14 37.00
N ALA A 369 -1.29 -0.29 38.25
CA ALA A 369 -2.18 -1.38 38.62
C ALA A 369 -3.65 -1.13 38.24
N GLN A 370 -4.13 0.12 38.28
CA GLN A 370 -5.50 0.43 37.91
C GLN A 370 -5.71 0.25 36.39
N ILE A 371 -4.74 0.68 35.58
CA ILE A 371 -4.79 0.53 34.13
C ILE A 371 -4.67 -0.93 33.71
N VAL A 372 -3.73 -1.67 34.30
CA VAL A 372 -3.58 -3.11 34.09
C VAL A 372 -4.86 -3.85 34.45
N ASP A 373 -5.51 -3.49 35.56
CA ASP A 373 -6.75 -4.11 36.01
C ASP A 373 -7.92 -3.81 35.07
N ALA A 374 -8.02 -2.57 34.58
CA ALA A 374 -9.06 -2.19 33.62
C ALA A 374 -8.91 -2.94 32.28
N LEU A 375 -7.69 -2.96 31.71
CA LEU A 375 -7.39 -3.69 30.49
C LEU A 375 -7.61 -5.20 30.67
N THR A 376 -7.13 -5.78 31.78
CA THR A 376 -7.33 -7.20 32.09
C THR A 376 -8.81 -7.54 32.25
N SER A 377 -9.59 -6.70 32.93
CA SER A 377 -11.02 -6.93 33.16
C SER A 377 -11.84 -6.88 31.87
N ARG A 378 -11.31 -6.22 30.82
CA ARG A 378 -11.96 -6.18 29.52
C ARG A 378 -11.80 -7.47 28.72
N LEU A 379 -10.76 -8.26 28.97
CA LEU A 379 -10.54 -9.58 28.34
C LEU A 379 -11.47 -10.62 28.97
N SER A 380 -12.67 -10.79 28.40
CA SER A 380 -13.67 -11.77 28.87
C SER A 380 -13.57 -13.13 28.16
N GLY A 381 -12.75 -13.24 27.12
CA GLY A 381 -12.57 -14.43 26.26
C GLY A 381 -13.62 -14.55 25.15
N LYS A 382 -14.37 -13.49 24.87
CA LYS A 382 -15.40 -13.41 23.81
C LYS A 382 -15.15 -12.30 22.81
N GLU A 383 -14.03 -11.59 22.96
CA GLU A 383 -13.62 -10.48 22.13
C GLU A 383 -13.25 -10.96 20.72
N SER A 384 -13.30 -10.06 19.75
CA SER A 384 -12.66 -10.30 18.46
C SER A 384 -11.14 -10.32 18.63
N GLU A 385 -10.47 -11.01 17.71
CA GLU A 385 -9.01 -11.11 17.65
C GLU A 385 -8.33 -9.74 17.65
N GLN A 386 -8.87 -8.78 16.88
CA GLN A 386 -8.39 -7.40 16.85
C GLN A 386 -8.46 -6.69 18.21
N ILE A 387 -9.57 -6.86 18.93
CA ILE A 387 -9.76 -6.25 20.25
C ILE A 387 -8.79 -6.87 21.25
N THR A 388 -8.67 -8.21 21.26
CA THR A 388 -7.72 -8.92 22.11
C THR A 388 -6.28 -8.47 21.83
N SER A 389 -5.93 -8.33 20.55
CA SER A 389 -4.60 -7.88 20.10
C SER A 389 -4.29 -6.47 20.59
N ALA A 390 -5.22 -5.52 20.42
CA ALA A 390 -5.06 -4.15 20.92
C ALA A 390 -4.89 -4.08 22.45
N ILE A 391 -5.71 -4.83 23.19
CA ILE A 391 -5.62 -4.87 24.66
C ILE A 391 -4.29 -5.50 25.12
N CYS A 392 -3.87 -6.61 24.50
CA CYS A 392 -2.63 -7.27 24.86
C CYS A 392 -1.40 -6.39 24.55
N SER A 393 -1.39 -5.70 23.40
CA SER A 393 -0.37 -4.72 23.04
C SER A 393 -0.32 -3.55 24.02
N ALA A 394 -1.49 -3.10 24.50
CA ALA A 394 -1.54 -2.09 25.55
C ALA A 394 -1.00 -2.60 26.89
N LEU A 395 -1.40 -3.80 27.32
CA LEU A 395 -0.93 -4.42 28.56
C LEU A 395 0.59 -4.57 28.59
N ILE A 396 1.19 -5.12 27.53
CA ILE A 396 2.65 -5.30 27.47
C ILE A 396 3.39 -3.95 27.48
N THR A 397 2.81 -2.92 26.85
CA THR A 397 3.37 -1.57 26.82
C THR A 397 3.31 -0.89 28.19
N VAL A 398 2.21 -1.06 28.94
CA VAL A 398 2.07 -0.54 30.31
C VAL A 398 3.07 -1.23 31.26
N GLY A 399 3.29 -2.53 31.06
CA GLY A 399 4.27 -3.32 31.80
C GLY A 399 3.77 -3.86 33.13
N GLY A 400 4.69 -4.45 33.89
CA GLY A 400 4.43 -5.11 35.17
C GLY A 400 4.07 -6.60 35.04
N GLU A 401 4.40 -7.37 36.09
CA GLU A 401 4.27 -8.83 36.08
C GLU A 401 2.83 -9.30 35.83
N ARG A 402 1.83 -8.60 36.37
CA ARG A 402 0.42 -8.94 36.15
C ARG A 402 0.03 -8.77 34.69
N ALA A 403 0.45 -7.69 34.04
CA ALA A 403 0.18 -7.48 32.61
C ALA A 403 0.85 -8.57 31.77
N ARG A 404 2.11 -8.89 32.09
CA ARG A 404 2.89 -9.98 31.46
C ARG A 404 2.15 -11.31 31.51
N LEU A 405 1.71 -11.73 32.69
CA LEU A 405 0.96 -12.98 32.90
C LEU A 405 -0.40 -12.97 32.20
N THR A 406 -1.09 -11.82 32.17
CA THR A 406 -2.36 -11.68 31.44
C THR A 406 -2.14 -11.86 29.94
N VAL A 407 -1.11 -11.22 29.35
CA VAL A 407 -0.80 -11.36 27.92
C VAL A 407 -0.46 -12.82 27.59
N GLU A 408 0.40 -13.47 28.38
CA GLU A 408 0.76 -14.88 28.20
C GLU A 408 -0.47 -15.80 28.12
N LYS A 409 -1.49 -15.55 28.95
CA LYS A 409 -2.74 -16.31 28.97
C LYS A 409 -3.59 -16.14 27.70
N HIS A 410 -3.44 -15.03 26.97
CA HIS A 410 -4.28 -14.68 25.82
C HIS A 410 -3.53 -14.70 24.48
N LEU A 411 -2.26 -15.16 24.45
CA LEU A 411 -1.45 -15.23 23.21
C LEU A 411 -2.09 -16.07 22.09
N ASP A 412 -2.93 -17.06 22.41
CA ASP A 412 -3.62 -17.88 21.43
C ASP A 412 -4.92 -17.23 20.88
N GLN A 413 -5.27 -16.03 21.35
CA GLN A 413 -6.50 -15.29 20.98
C GLN A 413 -6.21 -13.98 20.23
N VAL A 414 -4.94 -13.63 20.06
CA VAL A 414 -4.49 -12.47 19.27
C VAL A 414 -4.14 -12.90 17.85
N ASP A 415 -4.05 -11.95 16.94
CA ASP A 415 -3.62 -12.28 15.57
C ASP A 415 -2.17 -12.76 15.54
N PRO A 416 -1.80 -13.65 14.62
CA PRO A 416 -0.47 -14.25 14.57
C PRO A 416 0.69 -13.27 14.44
N TRP A 417 0.51 -12.10 13.78
CA TRP A 417 1.57 -11.08 13.73
C TRP A 417 1.71 -10.36 15.06
N THR A 418 0.61 -9.91 15.66
CA THR A 418 0.63 -9.34 17.01
C THR A 418 1.16 -10.34 18.02
N ARG A 419 0.83 -11.64 17.89
CA ARG A 419 1.38 -12.70 18.74
C ARG A 419 2.91 -12.75 18.67
N MET A 420 3.48 -12.65 17.47
CA MET A 420 4.94 -12.61 17.29
C MET A 420 5.53 -11.41 18.04
N ASP A 421 4.99 -10.22 17.82
CA ASP A 421 5.46 -8.98 18.44
C ASP A 421 5.38 -9.06 19.98
N LEU A 422 4.25 -9.55 20.52
CA LEU A 422 4.06 -9.75 21.96
C LEU A 422 5.06 -10.78 22.53
N ILE A 423 5.31 -11.89 21.85
CA ILE A 423 6.29 -12.89 22.27
C ILE A 423 7.71 -12.31 22.28
N TRP A 424 8.05 -11.48 21.30
CA TRP A 424 9.35 -10.82 21.26
C TRP A 424 9.52 -9.87 22.44
N GLN A 425 8.52 -9.04 22.71
CA GLN A 425 8.53 -8.13 23.85
C GLN A 425 8.60 -8.89 25.19
N LEU A 426 7.80 -9.95 25.37
CA LEU A 426 7.78 -10.80 26.55
C LEU A 426 9.13 -11.49 26.82
N ARG A 427 9.83 -11.91 25.76
CA ARG A 427 11.09 -12.65 25.84
C ARG A 427 12.34 -11.78 25.69
N GLY A 428 12.17 -10.47 25.49
CA GLY A 428 13.26 -9.54 25.18
C GLY A 428 14.04 -9.98 23.94
N ILE A 429 13.34 -10.43 22.90
CA ILE A 429 13.93 -10.75 21.60
C ILE A 429 14.12 -9.42 20.87
N THR A 430 15.38 -9.09 20.55
CA THR A 430 15.74 -7.94 19.72
C THR A 430 16.22 -8.41 18.37
N LEU A 431 16.36 -7.48 17.42
CA LEU A 431 16.87 -7.77 16.09
C LEU A 431 18.25 -8.45 16.14
N GLU A 432 19.14 -7.99 17.02
CA GLU A 432 20.49 -8.55 17.24
C GLU A 432 20.45 -9.98 17.80
N ARG A 433 19.38 -10.36 18.51
CA ARG A 433 19.20 -11.74 18.99
C ARG A 433 18.63 -12.65 17.91
N VAL A 434 17.91 -12.10 16.95
CA VAL A 434 17.32 -12.85 15.82
C VAL A 434 18.34 -13.12 14.72
N GLU A 435 19.30 -12.21 14.52
CA GLU A 435 20.41 -12.36 13.57
C GLU A 435 21.08 -13.74 13.61
N PRO A 436 21.66 -14.20 14.74
CA PRO A 436 22.32 -15.51 14.80
C PRO A 436 21.34 -16.67 14.60
N ILE A 437 20.05 -16.51 14.95
CA ILE A 437 19.02 -17.55 14.76
C ILE A 437 18.71 -17.72 13.27
N ILE A 438 18.58 -16.62 12.52
CA ILE A 438 18.35 -16.67 11.06
C ILE A 438 19.52 -17.37 10.35
N ILE A 439 20.75 -17.05 10.76
CA ILE A 439 21.98 -17.66 10.22
C ILE A 439 22.04 -19.15 10.60
N GLU A 440 21.85 -19.50 11.87
CA GLU A 440 21.93 -20.87 12.38
C GLU A 440 20.88 -21.79 11.74
N THR A 441 19.65 -21.27 11.57
CA THR A 441 18.59 -22.00 10.86
C THR A 441 18.88 -22.11 9.37
N GLY A 442 19.77 -21.28 8.81
CA GLY A 442 20.12 -21.27 7.39
C GLY A 442 19.01 -20.73 6.50
N VAL A 443 18.13 -19.89 7.05
CA VAL A 443 17.08 -19.19 6.29
C VAL A 443 17.69 -18.13 5.39
N LEU A 444 18.66 -17.37 5.91
CA LEU A 444 19.51 -16.45 5.15
C LEU A 444 20.98 -16.80 5.39
N THR A 445 21.82 -16.49 4.41
CA THR A 445 23.29 -16.53 4.53
C THR A 445 23.80 -15.31 5.30
N ASP A 446 25.02 -15.41 5.85
CA ASP A 446 25.69 -14.28 6.54
C ASP A 446 25.70 -13.00 5.70
N ALA A 447 25.98 -13.13 4.39
CA ALA A 447 26.02 -12.00 3.47
C ALA A 447 24.64 -11.38 3.19
N GLU A 448 23.59 -12.19 3.07
CA GLU A 448 22.21 -11.71 2.94
C GLU A 448 21.77 -10.98 4.20
N VAL A 449 22.10 -11.52 5.38
CA VAL A 449 21.82 -10.91 6.68
C VAL A 449 22.55 -9.58 6.84
N GLU A 450 23.86 -9.52 6.56
CA GLU A 450 24.63 -8.27 6.65
C GLU A 450 24.02 -7.17 5.78
N LEU A 451 23.67 -7.49 4.53
CA LEU A 451 23.05 -6.55 3.60
C LEU A 451 21.68 -6.07 4.09
N ALA A 452 20.84 -6.98 4.60
CA ALA A 452 19.51 -6.66 5.07
C ALA A 452 19.55 -5.83 6.37
N PHE A 453 20.42 -6.18 7.31
CA PHE A 453 20.58 -5.48 8.59
C PHE A 453 21.14 -4.07 8.41
N ALA A 454 22.00 -3.84 7.42
CA ALA A 454 22.52 -2.51 7.11
C ALA A 454 21.44 -1.49 6.70
N LYS A 455 20.27 -1.98 6.23
CA LYS A 455 19.14 -1.16 5.79
C LYS A 455 17.98 -1.13 6.78
N ALA A 456 17.99 -1.99 7.79
CA ALA A 456 16.88 -2.17 8.72
C ALA A 456 16.62 -0.89 9.55
N ASP A 457 15.36 -0.43 9.54
CA ASP A 457 14.90 0.67 10.39
C ASP A 457 14.51 0.16 11.77
N ARG A 458 15.48 0.15 12.70
CA ARG A 458 15.35 -0.39 14.07
C ARG A 458 14.27 0.26 14.92
N SER A 459 13.63 1.35 14.49
CA SER A 459 12.49 1.94 15.19
C SER A 459 11.15 1.26 14.91
N LYS A 460 11.12 0.33 13.96
CA LYS A 460 9.91 -0.40 13.58
C LYS A 460 9.62 -1.57 14.51
N GLU A 461 8.35 -1.97 14.55
CA GLU A 461 7.88 -3.16 15.27
C GLU A 461 8.49 -4.45 14.68
N PRO A 462 8.59 -5.54 15.48
CA PRO A 462 9.26 -6.77 15.07
C PRO A 462 8.78 -7.37 13.75
N GLN A 463 7.46 -7.44 13.51
CA GLN A 463 6.89 -7.85 12.22
C GLN A 463 7.49 -7.05 11.05
N SER A 464 7.43 -5.72 11.14
CA SER A 464 7.88 -4.83 10.07
C SER A 464 9.40 -4.94 9.84
N LEU A 465 10.16 -5.13 10.91
CA LEU A 465 11.59 -5.40 10.83
C LEU A 465 11.88 -6.71 10.10
N PHE A 466 11.24 -7.81 10.52
CA PHE A 466 11.49 -9.13 9.95
C PHE A 466 11.06 -9.22 8.49
N LEU A 467 9.88 -8.70 8.12
CA LEU A 467 9.45 -8.62 6.73
C LEU A 467 10.41 -7.75 5.91
N GLY A 468 10.87 -6.63 6.46
CA GLY A 468 11.89 -5.78 5.82
C GLY A 468 13.20 -6.53 5.55
N LEU A 469 13.67 -7.34 6.50
CA LEU A 469 14.87 -8.16 6.33
C LEU A 469 14.72 -9.17 5.20
N LEU A 470 13.61 -9.91 5.16
CA LEU A 470 13.35 -10.87 4.08
C LEU A 470 13.23 -10.16 2.72
N ALA A 471 12.57 -9.00 2.66
CA ALA A 471 12.46 -8.21 1.44
C ALA A 471 13.84 -7.74 0.94
N ASP A 472 14.68 -7.19 1.82
CA ASP A 472 16.01 -6.73 1.47
C ASP A 472 16.97 -7.85 1.06
N ALA A 473 16.73 -9.07 1.53
CA ALA A 473 17.41 -10.29 1.10
C ALA A 473 16.80 -10.93 -0.15
N ASN A 474 15.78 -10.30 -0.75
CA ASN A 474 15.03 -10.84 -1.90
C ASN A 474 14.39 -12.21 -1.64
N ARG A 475 13.87 -12.39 -0.41
CA ARG A 475 13.19 -13.60 0.08
C ARG A 475 11.74 -13.36 0.51
N LEU A 476 11.18 -12.19 0.23
CA LEU A 476 9.78 -11.87 0.51
C LEU A 476 9.10 -11.38 -0.77
N LEU A 477 7.96 -11.98 -1.07
CA LEU A 477 6.99 -11.47 -2.03
C LEU A 477 5.76 -11.03 -1.26
N ALA A 478 5.33 -9.78 -1.45
CA ALA A 478 4.09 -9.25 -0.93
C ALA A 478 3.28 -8.68 -2.10
N PHE A 479 2.02 -9.07 -2.22
CA PHE A 479 1.14 -8.59 -3.29
C PHE A 479 -0.31 -8.57 -2.83
N ASP A 480 -1.08 -7.65 -3.40
CA ASP A 480 -2.54 -7.66 -3.25
C ASP A 480 -3.12 -8.81 -4.08
N VAL A 481 -3.94 -9.65 -3.45
CA VAL A 481 -4.60 -10.77 -4.15
C VAL A 481 -5.79 -10.30 -4.98
N GLU A 482 -6.31 -9.10 -4.71
CA GLU A 482 -7.28 -8.40 -5.56
C GLU A 482 -6.53 -7.62 -6.65
N THR A 483 -6.79 -7.95 -7.90
CA THR A 483 -6.16 -7.32 -9.07
C THR A 483 -6.92 -6.08 -9.56
N GLY A 484 -8.20 -5.97 -9.22
CA GLY A 484 -9.13 -4.97 -9.75
C GLY A 484 -9.28 -5.01 -11.28
N THR A 485 -8.81 -6.07 -11.96
CA THR A 485 -8.79 -6.18 -13.42
C THR A 485 -9.06 -7.61 -13.88
N LEU A 486 -9.54 -7.76 -15.11
CA LEU A 486 -9.69 -9.06 -15.79
C LEU A 486 -9.05 -8.96 -17.18
N PRO A 487 -8.29 -9.98 -17.64
CA PRO A 487 -7.88 -11.19 -16.89
C PRO A 487 -6.90 -10.89 -15.75
N CYS A 488 -6.97 -11.66 -14.66
CA CYS A 488 -5.93 -11.68 -13.62
C CYS A 488 -4.61 -12.22 -14.21
N ARG A 489 -3.49 -11.50 -14.08
CA ARG A 489 -2.20 -11.87 -14.69
C ARG A 489 -1.40 -12.88 -13.85
N HIS A 490 -1.89 -14.12 -13.73
CA HIS A 490 -1.20 -15.19 -12.98
C HIS A 490 0.17 -15.52 -13.58
N ASP A 491 0.34 -15.36 -14.90
CA ASP A 491 1.64 -15.44 -15.56
C ASP A 491 2.69 -14.50 -14.96
N GLN A 492 2.33 -13.25 -14.71
CA GLN A 492 3.21 -12.25 -14.10
C GLN A 492 3.45 -12.55 -12.64
N LEU A 493 2.41 -12.96 -11.90
CA LEU A 493 2.57 -13.36 -10.51
C LEU A 493 3.55 -14.53 -10.38
N LEU A 494 3.52 -15.53 -11.28
CA LEU A 494 4.49 -16.62 -11.32
C LEU A 494 5.94 -16.12 -11.50
N LEU A 495 6.15 -15.10 -12.32
CA LEU A 495 7.47 -14.47 -12.50
C LEU A 495 7.91 -13.70 -11.25
N SER A 496 7.00 -13.07 -10.52
CA SER A 496 7.29 -12.46 -9.21
C SER A 496 7.74 -13.50 -8.19
N PHE A 497 7.12 -14.68 -8.17
CA PHE A 497 7.59 -15.83 -7.36
C PHE A 497 9.00 -16.28 -7.77
N ALA A 498 9.28 -16.37 -9.07
CA ALA A 498 10.63 -16.66 -9.56
C ALA A 498 11.66 -15.62 -9.08
N GLY A 499 11.27 -14.35 -9.01
CA GLY A 499 12.10 -13.23 -8.53
C GLY A 499 12.66 -13.45 -7.12
N ILE A 500 11.88 -13.99 -6.20
CA ILE A 500 12.32 -14.23 -4.81
C ILE A 500 13.02 -15.59 -4.60
N SER A 501 13.20 -16.37 -5.67
CA SER A 501 13.79 -17.71 -5.59
C SER A 501 15.32 -17.74 -5.62
N ASN A 502 15.96 -16.57 -5.79
CA ASN A 502 17.39 -16.43 -6.08
C ASN A 502 17.88 -17.36 -7.21
N GLY A 503 17.04 -17.52 -8.24
CA GLY A 503 17.35 -18.30 -9.44
C GLY A 503 17.18 -19.81 -9.28
N LEU A 504 16.62 -20.32 -8.18
CA LEU A 504 16.29 -21.75 -8.07
C LEU A 504 15.01 -22.11 -8.81
N PHE A 505 14.05 -21.19 -8.92
CA PHE A 505 12.87 -21.32 -9.76
C PHE A 505 13.01 -20.42 -10.98
N GLN A 506 13.32 -20.99 -12.13
CA GLN A 506 13.50 -20.25 -13.40
C GLN A 506 12.48 -20.71 -14.45
N PRO A 507 11.19 -20.38 -14.28
CA PRO A 507 10.19 -20.68 -15.29
C PRO A 507 10.52 -19.93 -16.58
N SER A 508 10.46 -20.65 -17.69
CA SER A 508 10.65 -20.15 -19.04
C SER A 508 9.40 -20.44 -19.87
N ASP A 509 9.26 -19.75 -21.01
CA ASP A 509 8.10 -19.94 -21.90
C ASP A 509 6.75 -19.84 -21.17
N VAL A 510 6.67 -18.93 -20.19
CA VAL A 510 5.45 -18.68 -19.40
C VAL A 510 4.36 -18.14 -20.32
N SER A 511 3.17 -18.72 -20.23
CA SER A 511 1.99 -18.21 -20.91
C SER A 511 0.71 -18.52 -20.14
N GLU A 512 -0.28 -17.65 -20.30
CA GLU A 512 -1.61 -17.78 -19.74
C GLU A 512 -2.64 -17.65 -20.86
N ALA A 513 -3.68 -18.47 -20.79
CA ALA A 513 -4.87 -18.34 -21.61
C ALA A 513 -6.09 -18.21 -20.70
N TRP A 514 -6.82 -17.10 -20.82
CA TRP A 514 -8.16 -16.94 -20.26
C TRP A 514 -9.17 -17.48 -21.27
N HIS A 515 -9.95 -18.50 -20.89
CA HIS A 515 -10.81 -19.26 -21.82
C HIS A 515 -12.17 -18.60 -22.07
N GLN A 516 -12.21 -17.27 -22.07
CA GLN A 516 -13.40 -16.49 -22.31
C GLN A 516 -14.00 -16.84 -23.68
N GLN A 517 -15.25 -17.30 -23.71
CA GLN A 517 -15.92 -17.65 -24.99
C GLN A 517 -16.61 -16.43 -25.63
N TYR A 518 -17.08 -15.48 -24.81
CA TYR A 518 -17.81 -14.28 -25.22
C TYR A 518 -17.41 -13.09 -24.33
N GLU A 519 -17.62 -11.86 -24.78
CA GLU A 519 -17.22 -10.64 -24.04
C GLU A 519 -17.76 -10.55 -22.60
N ASP A 520 -18.92 -11.18 -22.33
CA ASP A 520 -19.56 -11.22 -21.01
C ASP A 520 -19.23 -12.48 -20.17
N ASP A 521 -18.36 -13.37 -20.67
CA ASP A 521 -17.97 -14.61 -19.99
C ASP A 521 -16.87 -14.34 -18.95
N PHE A 522 -17.21 -13.56 -17.93
CA PHE A 522 -16.30 -13.15 -16.85
C PHE A 522 -15.92 -14.28 -15.90
N GLU A 523 -16.54 -15.45 -16.02
CA GLU A 523 -16.36 -16.63 -15.15
C GLU A 523 -15.43 -17.69 -15.78
N ALA A 524 -14.93 -17.46 -17.00
CA ALA A 524 -14.08 -18.43 -17.68
C ALA A 524 -12.78 -18.71 -16.90
N ASP A 525 -12.40 -19.98 -16.81
CA ASP A 525 -11.17 -20.43 -16.17
C ASP A 525 -9.91 -19.99 -16.93
N TYR A 526 -8.77 -20.13 -16.27
CA TYR A 526 -7.45 -19.83 -16.83
C TYR A 526 -6.65 -21.10 -17.06
N THR A 527 -5.70 -21.06 -17.99
CA THR A 527 -4.63 -22.06 -18.07
C THR A 527 -3.28 -21.41 -18.13
N LEU A 528 -2.49 -21.68 -17.11
CA LEU A 528 -1.10 -21.26 -16.97
C LEU A 528 -0.18 -22.37 -17.48
N ARG A 529 0.83 -22.02 -18.26
CA ARG A 529 1.82 -22.93 -18.85
C ARG A 529 3.21 -22.37 -18.71
N PHE A 530 4.19 -23.22 -18.45
CA PHE A 530 5.59 -22.82 -18.38
C PHE A 530 6.52 -24.04 -18.46
N VAL A 531 7.82 -23.78 -18.57
CA VAL A 531 8.88 -24.80 -18.64
C VAL A 531 9.93 -24.53 -17.57
N VAL A 532 10.26 -25.54 -16.75
CA VAL A 532 11.36 -25.51 -15.77
C VAL A 532 12.26 -26.71 -16.03
N ASP A 533 13.57 -26.49 -16.12
CA ASP A 533 14.58 -27.53 -16.35
C ASP A 533 14.26 -28.48 -17.53
N GLY A 534 13.68 -27.92 -18.60
CA GLY A 534 13.30 -28.67 -19.79
C GLY A 534 12.04 -29.53 -19.65
N ARG A 535 11.27 -29.36 -18.58
CA ARG A 535 10.00 -30.04 -18.34
C ARG A 535 8.83 -29.07 -18.44
N TYR A 536 7.76 -29.48 -19.12
CA TYR A 536 6.55 -28.69 -19.32
C TYR A 536 5.57 -28.87 -18.17
N TYR A 537 4.99 -27.76 -17.73
CA TYR A 537 3.94 -27.69 -16.72
C TYR A 537 2.75 -26.91 -17.29
N GLU A 538 1.55 -27.46 -17.11
CA GLU A 538 0.27 -26.81 -17.42
C GLU A 538 -0.66 -26.96 -16.21
N GLY A 539 -1.23 -25.84 -15.75
CA GLY A 539 -2.17 -25.79 -14.64
C GLY A 539 -3.46 -25.10 -15.04
N ARG A 540 -4.61 -25.69 -14.69
CA ARG A 540 -5.91 -25.02 -14.77
C ARG A 540 -6.15 -24.21 -13.51
N LEU A 541 -6.21 -22.89 -13.62
CA LEU A 541 -6.49 -22.01 -12.48
C LEU A 541 -7.98 -21.64 -12.48
N ARG A 542 -8.57 -21.55 -11.28
CA ARG A 542 -9.97 -21.17 -11.07
C ARG A 542 -10.14 -19.69 -11.35
N ASN A 543 -11.30 -19.32 -11.86
CA ASN A 543 -11.70 -17.93 -11.88
C ASN A 543 -12.31 -17.53 -10.53
N HIS A 544 -11.74 -16.49 -9.92
CA HIS A 544 -12.18 -15.93 -8.66
C HIS A 544 -12.68 -14.48 -8.82
N GLY A 545 -13.07 -14.10 -10.03
CA GLY A 545 -13.29 -12.71 -10.43
C GLY A 545 -11.94 -12.04 -10.67
N ASP A 546 -11.85 -10.80 -10.23
CA ASP A 546 -10.63 -9.99 -10.19
C ASP A 546 -9.64 -10.41 -9.08
N TRP A 547 -9.71 -11.66 -8.60
CA TRP A 547 -8.82 -12.20 -7.57
C TRP A 547 -7.94 -13.30 -8.15
N TYR A 548 -6.70 -13.40 -7.66
CA TYR A 548 -5.81 -14.51 -8.03
C TYR A 548 -6.28 -15.85 -7.45
N ASP A 549 -5.92 -16.94 -8.14
CA ASP A 549 -5.98 -18.31 -7.60
C ASP A 549 -4.57 -18.66 -7.11
N VAL A 550 -4.28 -18.24 -5.88
CA VAL A 550 -2.94 -18.28 -5.30
C VAL A 550 -2.55 -19.72 -4.95
N GLU A 551 -3.48 -20.49 -4.40
CA GLU A 551 -3.29 -21.91 -4.07
C GLU A 551 -2.81 -22.71 -5.28
N ARG A 552 -3.51 -22.67 -6.41
CA ARG A 552 -3.13 -23.46 -7.58
C ARG A 552 -1.84 -22.97 -8.23
N LEU A 553 -1.60 -21.66 -8.24
CA LEU A 553 -0.36 -21.08 -8.76
C LEU A 553 0.85 -21.53 -7.92
N VAL A 554 0.75 -21.45 -6.60
CA VAL A 554 1.84 -21.85 -5.69
C VAL A 554 2.06 -23.36 -5.73
N ALA A 555 0.98 -24.15 -5.81
CA ALA A 555 1.06 -25.60 -5.89
C ALA A 555 1.80 -26.07 -7.17
N ILE A 556 1.51 -25.50 -8.34
CA ILE A 556 2.22 -25.88 -9.57
C ILE A 556 3.68 -25.40 -9.58
N ALA A 557 3.98 -24.25 -8.99
CA ALA A 557 5.36 -23.76 -8.84
C ALA A 557 6.18 -24.67 -7.89
N ASN A 558 5.62 -25.02 -6.74
CA ASN A 558 6.23 -25.95 -5.77
C ASN A 558 6.38 -27.37 -6.34
N ARG A 559 5.44 -27.82 -7.19
CA ARG A 559 5.59 -29.08 -7.93
C ARG A 559 6.81 -29.07 -8.85
N ALA A 560 6.99 -27.98 -9.60
CA ALA A 560 8.13 -27.85 -10.51
C ALA A 560 9.47 -27.86 -9.75
N LEU A 561 9.56 -27.16 -8.61
CA LEU A 561 10.73 -27.22 -7.73
C LEU A 561 11.01 -28.62 -7.20
N ALA A 562 9.97 -29.35 -6.79
CA ALA A 562 10.09 -30.72 -6.30
C ALA A 562 10.60 -31.68 -7.38
N ASP A 563 10.04 -31.60 -8.59
CA ASP A 563 10.45 -32.40 -9.75
C ASP A 563 11.91 -32.07 -10.17
N SER A 564 12.35 -30.82 -10.00
CA SER A 564 13.74 -30.36 -10.15
C SER A 564 14.67 -30.69 -8.97
N ARG A 565 14.16 -31.39 -7.95
CA ARG A 565 14.89 -31.82 -6.74
C ARG A 565 15.43 -30.67 -5.88
N HIS A 566 14.81 -29.50 -5.97
CA HIS A 566 15.04 -28.42 -5.01
C HIS A 566 14.29 -28.74 -3.71
N GLY A 567 14.92 -28.46 -2.57
CA GLY A 567 14.29 -28.64 -1.24
C GLY A 567 13.44 -27.43 -0.85
N GLU A 568 13.70 -26.29 -1.47
CA GLU A 568 13.06 -25.01 -1.22
C GLU A 568 11.63 -24.97 -1.76
N ARG A 569 10.74 -24.27 -1.04
CA ARG A 569 9.35 -24.05 -1.42
C ARG A 569 8.98 -22.59 -1.23
N PHE A 570 7.95 -22.17 -1.95
CA PHE A 570 7.21 -20.96 -1.62
C PHE A 570 6.30 -21.26 -0.42
N LEU A 571 6.54 -20.54 0.66
CA LEU A 571 5.87 -20.73 1.95
C LEU A 571 5.00 -19.50 2.23
N PRO A 572 3.69 -19.65 2.40
CA PRO A 572 2.84 -18.54 2.77
C PRO A 572 3.14 -18.14 4.22
N LEU A 573 3.22 -16.84 4.45
CA LEU A 573 3.17 -16.23 5.77
C LEU A 573 1.75 -15.78 6.04
N TYR A 574 1.38 -15.67 7.32
CA TYR A 574 0.08 -15.17 7.71
C TYR A 574 -0.21 -13.80 7.07
N SER A 575 -1.41 -13.65 6.52
CA SER A 575 -1.97 -12.38 6.06
C SER A 575 -3.09 -11.96 7.00
N GLY A 576 -3.19 -10.67 7.31
CA GLY A 576 -4.41 -10.10 7.86
C GLY A 576 -5.06 -9.24 6.78
N GLY A 577 -5.89 -9.81 5.91
CA GLY A 577 -6.55 -9.11 4.80
C GLY A 577 -6.05 -9.50 3.41
N GLN A 578 -6.30 -8.63 2.43
CA GLN A 578 -6.10 -8.93 1.00
C GLN A 578 -4.64 -9.00 0.53
N VAL A 579 -3.67 -8.60 1.36
CA VAL A 579 -2.24 -8.69 0.99
C VAL A 579 -1.70 -10.06 1.38
N ALA A 580 -1.30 -10.86 0.40
CA ALA A 580 -0.61 -12.12 0.62
C ALA A 580 0.89 -11.91 0.78
N PHE A 581 1.50 -12.67 1.69
CA PHE A 581 2.93 -12.68 1.95
C PHE A 581 3.49 -14.07 1.71
N PHE A 582 4.54 -14.17 0.91
CA PHE A 582 5.26 -15.42 0.65
C PHE A 582 6.75 -15.25 0.88
N THR A 583 7.36 -16.28 1.43
CA THR A 583 8.82 -16.41 1.48
C THR A 583 9.27 -17.64 0.70
N PHE A 584 10.58 -17.74 0.47
CA PHE A 584 11.16 -18.84 -0.28
C PHE A 584 12.38 -19.41 0.44
N GLY A 585 12.33 -20.72 0.71
CA GLY A 585 13.44 -21.45 1.30
C GLY A 585 13.04 -22.86 1.72
N VAL A 586 13.93 -23.54 2.45
CA VAL A 586 13.70 -24.91 2.92
C VAL A 586 12.65 -24.89 4.03
N PRO A 587 11.51 -25.60 3.89
CA PRO A 587 10.41 -25.54 4.86
C PRO A 587 10.82 -25.81 6.30
N GLU A 588 11.62 -26.84 6.54
CA GLU A 588 12.03 -27.26 7.88
C GLU A 588 12.87 -26.19 8.59
N ARG A 589 13.62 -25.37 7.82
CA ARG A 589 14.38 -24.24 8.37
C ARG A 589 13.46 -23.11 8.82
N PHE A 590 12.42 -22.83 8.03
CA PHE A 590 11.40 -21.85 8.40
C PHE A 590 10.55 -22.32 9.58
N GLU A 591 10.26 -23.62 9.71
CA GLU A 591 9.58 -24.18 10.88
C GLU A 591 10.43 -24.03 12.15
N GLN A 592 11.74 -24.26 12.05
CA GLN A 592 12.68 -24.04 13.15
C GLN A 592 12.73 -22.55 13.52
N LEU A 593 12.85 -21.67 12.53
CA LEU A 593 12.83 -20.22 12.75
C LEU A 593 11.50 -19.80 13.38
N ALA A 594 10.37 -20.27 12.87
CA ALA A 594 9.04 -20.00 13.39
C ALA A 594 8.88 -20.43 14.84
N THR A 595 9.44 -21.58 15.21
CA THR A 595 9.46 -22.00 16.62
C THR A 595 10.31 -21.07 17.49
N ALA A 596 11.45 -20.63 16.98
CA ALA A 596 12.39 -19.79 17.73
C ALA A 596 11.87 -18.36 17.96
N ILE A 597 11.30 -17.75 16.92
CA ILE A 597 10.90 -16.33 16.93
C ILE A 597 9.37 -16.13 16.85
N ALA A 598 8.58 -17.19 16.92
CA ALA A 598 7.12 -17.14 16.74
C ALA A 598 6.68 -16.55 15.38
N LEU A 599 7.43 -16.82 14.31
CA LEU A 599 7.06 -16.41 12.95
C LEU A 599 5.71 -17.05 12.55
N PRO A 600 4.71 -16.28 12.10
CA PRO A 600 3.41 -16.83 11.75
C PRO A 600 3.44 -17.40 10.33
N LEU A 601 3.79 -18.68 10.21
CA LEU A 601 3.60 -19.44 8.98
C LEU A 601 2.11 -19.72 8.75
N GLU A 602 1.69 -19.69 7.49
CA GLU A 602 0.34 -20.04 7.05
C GLU A 602 0.35 -21.38 6.32
N ASN A 603 -0.78 -22.09 6.32
CA ASN A 603 -0.96 -23.33 5.56
C ASN A 603 -1.92 -23.17 4.37
N ASP A 604 -2.76 -22.13 4.38
CA ASP A 604 -3.72 -21.81 3.32
C ASP A 604 -3.22 -20.65 2.44
N PRO A 605 -2.67 -20.92 1.23
CA PRO A 605 -2.21 -19.87 0.32
C PRO A 605 -3.32 -18.89 -0.11
N ASP A 606 -4.59 -19.31 -0.07
CA ASP A 606 -5.75 -18.50 -0.47
C ASP A 606 -6.33 -17.68 0.70
N ARG A 607 -5.72 -17.72 1.89
CA ARG A 607 -6.22 -17.03 3.08
C ARG A 607 -6.50 -15.54 2.82
N ALA A 608 -5.55 -14.83 2.23
CA ALA A 608 -5.68 -13.41 1.95
C ALA A 608 -6.90 -13.10 1.05
N MET A 609 -7.15 -13.94 0.04
CA MET A 609 -8.35 -13.83 -0.82
C MET A 609 -9.63 -14.09 -0.04
N LYS A 610 -9.66 -15.14 0.80
CA LYS A 610 -10.84 -15.48 1.60
C LYS A 610 -11.19 -14.35 2.57
N GLU A 611 -10.18 -13.78 3.23
CA GLU A 611 -10.35 -12.65 4.15
C GLU A 611 -10.78 -11.38 3.41
N GLY A 612 -10.15 -11.07 2.27
CA GLY A 612 -10.52 -9.91 1.44
C GLY A 612 -11.97 -9.97 0.95
N LYS A 613 -12.38 -11.10 0.36
CA LYS A 613 -13.76 -11.30 -0.11
C LYS A 613 -14.79 -11.25 1.01
N GLU A 614 -14.44 -11.82 2.17
CA GLU A 614 -15.31 -11.77 3.34
C GLU A 614 -15.48 -10.33 3.85
N PHE A 615 -14.41 -9.54 3.86
CA PHE A 615 -14.48 -8.12 4.20
C PHE A 615 -15.36 -7.35 3.21
N GLU A 616 -15.18 -7.52 1.90
CA GLU A 616 -16.03 -6.90 0.89
C GLU A 616 -17.51 -7.27 1.07
N ARG A 617 -17.79 -8.55 1.33
CA ARG A 617 -19.15 -9.03 1.59
C ARG A 617 -19.76 -8.32 2.79
N GLN A 618 -19.04 -8.18 3.89
CA GLN A 618 -19.51 -7.48 5.09
C GLN A 618 -19.76 -5.99 4.83
N VAL A 619 -18.88 -5.33 4.07
CA VAL A 619 -19.05 -3.93 3.67
C VAL A 619 -20.31 -3.79 2.80
N LEU A 620 -20.50 -4.66 1.81
CA LEU A 620 -21.69 -4.67 0.96
C LEU A 620 -22.97 -4.97 1.75
N GLU A 621 -22.95 -5.86 2.74
CA GLU A 621 -24.10 -6.13 3.59
C GLU A 621 -24.45 -4.95 4.50
N LYS A 622 -23.43 -4.27 5.04
CA LYS A 622 -23.61 -3.12 5.93
C LYS A 622 -24.09 -1.86 5.20
N TYR A 623 -23.63 -1.64 3.97
CA TYR A 623 -23.85 -0.37 3.24
C TYR A 623 -24.62 -0.52 1.92
N GLY A 624 -24.65 -1.71 1.32
CA GLY A 624 -25.26 -1.97 0.00
C GLY A 624 -26.79 -2.10 -0.02
N GLY A 625 -27.46 -2.07 1.14
CA GLY A 625 -28.93 -2.12 1.26
C GLY A 625 -29.69 -0.90 0.72
N SER A 626 -28.98 0.13 0.21
CA SER A 626 -29.58 1.34 -0.36
C SER A 626 -29.02 1.69 -1.74
N GLY A 627 -29.26 0.81 -2.71
CA GLY A 627 -29.51 1.18 -4.10
C GLY A 627 -28.37 1.86 -4.88
N ALA A 628 -27.39 1.07 -5.32
CA ALA A 628 -26.78 1.10 -6.67
C ALA A 628 -25.47 0.32 -6.59
N VAL A 629 -25.48 -0.94 -7.04
CA VAL A 629 -24.23 -1.64 -7.38
C VAL A 629 -23.73 -0.99 -8.66
N VAL A 630 -22.82 -0.03 -8.53
CA VAL A 630 -21.93 0.37 -9.62
C VAL A 630 -20.73 -0.56 -9.51
N LYS A 631 -20.73 -1.62 -10.33
CA LYS A 631 -19.49 -2.28 -10.75
C LYS A 631 -18.98 -1.57 -11.99
#